data_AF-A0A0D9X2E2-F1
#
_entry.id   AF-A0A0D9X2E2-F1
#
_cell.length_a   1.000
_cell.length_b   1.000
_cell.length_c   1.000
_cell.angle_alpha   90.00
_cell.angle_beta   90.00
_cell.angle_gamma   90.00
#
_symmetry.space_group_name_H-M   'P 1'
#
loop_
_entity.id
_entity.type
_entity.pdbx_description
1 polymer ?
#
loop_
_entity_poly.entity_id
_entity_poly.type
_entity_poly.pdbx_seq_one_letter_code
_entity_poly.pdbx_strand_id
1 'polypeptide(L)'
;MIGCGSALMSEDMVDDGYMEIVNIDISSVVIEIMRKKHFDIPQLQYMQMDVRDMSIFSDESFDCAIDKGTLDSLMITYGDPSVRVRHLNQPGCNWKIVLYILPRPGFNGKTKRSVVDPVPMTESGRLPDGFVPEDPDSHYIYVCKKLQGTTGTSSPTIHHVDTQDTSE
;
A
#
# COMPACT_ATOMS: atom_id res chain seq x y z
N MET A 1 -2.55 3.00 1.17
CA MET A 1 -2.76 1.96 0.14
C MET A 1 -2.60 2.58 -1.24
N ILE A 2 -1.68 2.08 -2.06
CA ILE A 2 -1.55 2.51 -3.47
C ILE A 2 -2.34 1.58 -4.39
N GLY A 3 -3.00 2.15 -5.41
CA GLY A 3 -3.92 1.43 -6.30
C GLY A 3 -4.95 0.61 -5.51
N CYS A 4 -5.70 1.28 -4.63
CA CYS A 4 -6.59 0.61 -3.69
C CYS A 4 -7.72 -0.17 -4.35
N GLY A 5 -8.10 0.20 -5.59
CA GLY A 5 -9.26 -0.37 -6.26
C GLY A 5 -10.49 -0.39 -5.35
N SER A 6 -11.26 -1.47 -5.45
CA SER A 6 -12.39 -1.76 -4.56
C SER A 6 -12.01 -2.72 -3.42
N ALA A 7 -10.70 -2.89 -3.15
CA ALA A 7 -10.25 -3.83 -2.14
C ALA A 7 -10.65 -3.37 -0.73
N LEU A 8 -11.08 -4.33 0.09
CA LEU A 8 -11.51 -4.10 1.48
C LEU A 8 -10.34 -4.08 2.48
N MET A 9 -9.09 -4.23 2.02
CA MET A 9 -7.92 -4.36 2.89
C MET A 9 -7.76 -3.19 3.86
N SER A 10 -8.13 -1.97 3.45
CA SER A 10 -8.07 -0.80 4.30
C SER A 10 -9.16 -0.78 5.38
N GLU A 11 -10.30 -1.44 5.16
CA GLU A 11 -11.34 -1.62 6.20
C GLU A 11 -10.80 -2.52 7.30
N ASP A 12 -10.19 -3.66 6.93
CA ASP A 12 -9.55 -4.57 7.89
C ASP A 12 -8.46 -3.85 8.71
N MET A 13 -7.72 -2.93 8.09
CA MET A 13 -6.75 -2.10 8.81
C MET A 13 -7.41 -1.16 9.83
N VAL A 14 -8.60 -0.62 9.56
CA VAL A 14 -9.31 0.19 10.57
C VAL A 14 -9.69 -0.69 11.77
N ASP A 15 -10.16 -1.90 11.52
CA ASP A 15 -10.52 -2.86 12.58
C ASP A 15 -9.29 -3.27 13.41
N ASP A 16 -8.11 -3.33 12.79
CA ASP A 16 -6.82 -3.56 13.46
C ASP A 16 -6.27 -2.31 14.19
N GLY A 17 -6.97 -1.17 14.14
CA GLY A 17 -6.65 0.05 14.92
C GLY A 17 -5.80 1.09 14.19
N TYR A 18 -5.65 1.00 12.87
CA TYR A 18 -4.98 2.03 12.07
C TYR A 18 -5.89 3.26 11.90
N MET A 19 -5.36 4.44 12.23
CA MET A 19 -6.16 5.67 12.36
C MET A 19 -6.14 6.58 11.14
N GLU A 20 -5.06 6.56 10.34
CA GLU A 20 -4.87 7.46 9.20
C GLU A 20 -4.47 6.65 7.97
N ILE A 21 -5.45 6.27 7.16
CA ILE A 21 -5.24 5.44 5.97
C ILE A 21 -5.62 6.24 4.73
N VAL A 22 -4.62 6.62 3.95
CA VAL A 22 -4.81 7.23 2.64
C VAL A 22 -4.84 6.15 1.58
N ASN A 23 -5.94 6.10 0.83
CA ASN A 23 -6.19 5.22 -0.29
C ASN A 23 -6.11 6.02 -1.59
N ILE A 24 -5.21 5.65 -2.48
CA ILE A 24 -5.08 6.27 -3.79
C ILE A 24 -5.37 5.29 -4.92
N ASP A 25 -5.98 5.79 -5.98
CA ASP A 25 -6.18 5.05 -7.23
C ASP A 25 -6.25 6.03 -8.42
N ILE A 26 -5.81 5.60 -9.59
CA ILE A 26 -5.87 6.42 -10.81
C ILE A 26 -7.32 6.58 -11.31
N SER A 27 -8.19 5.62 -11.00
CA SER A 27 -9.58 5.58 -11.44
C SER A 27 -10.45 6.49 -10.58
N SER A 28 -10.96 7.58 -11.18
CA SER A 28 -11.96 8.44 -10.53
C SER A 28 -13.22 7.67 -10.12
N VAL A 29 -13.64 6.70 -10.93
CA VAL A 29 -14.85 5.91 -10.71
C VAL A 29 -14.77 5.13 -9.40
N VAL A 30 -13.66 4.42 -9.17
CA VAL A 30 -13.53 3.61 -7.96
C VAL A 30 -13.39 4.49 -6.72
N ILE A 31 -12.67 5.62 -6.84
CA ILE A 31 -12.54 6.58 -5.75
C ILE A 31 -13.90 7.17 -5.37
N GLU A 32 -14.74 7.53 -6.34
CA GLU A 32 -16.10 8.03 -6.05
C GLU A 32 -16.96 6.97 -5.34
N ILE A 33 -16.90 5.72 -5.81
CA ILE A 33 -17.63 4.59 -5.20
C ILE A 33 -17.17 4.38 -3.75
N MET A 34 -15.86 4.33 -3.52
CA MET A 34 -15.30 4.04 -2.20
C MET A 34 -15.50 5.19 -1.21
N ARG A 35 -15.44 6.45 -1.67
CA ARG A 35 -15.82 7.62 -0.86
C ARG A 35 -17.27 7.54 -0.39
N LYS A 36 -18.19 7.14 -1.27
CA LYS A 36 -19.61 6.97 -0.89
C LYS A 36 -19.79 5.79 0.07
N LYS A 37 -19.11 4.68 -0.19
CA LYS A 37 -19.19 3.47 0.63
C LYS A 37 -18.68 3.72 2.07
N HIS A 38 -17.62 4.50 2.21
CA HIS A 38 -16.93 4.72 3.48
C HIS A 38 -17.02 6.16 3.99
N PHE A 39 -18.09 6.87 3.63
CA PHE A 39 -18.29 8.27 4.02
C PHE A 39 -18.26 8.47 5.54
N ASP A 40 -18.79 7.51 6.30
CA ASP A 40 -18.89 7.57 7.77
C ASP A 40 -17.66 6.95 8.49
N ILE A 41 -16.59 6.59 7.77
CA ILE A 41 -15.37 6.00 8.34
C ILE A 41 -14.23 7.01 8.24
N PRO A 42 -14.03 7.90 9.23
CA PRO A 42 -13.10 9.03 9.14
C PRO A 42 -11.62 8.61 9.01
N GLN A 43 -11.27 7.37 9.40
CA GLN A 43 -9.92 6.82 9.25
C GLN A 43 -9.55 6.56 7.77
N LEU A 44 -10.55 6.43 6.88
CA LEU A 44 -10.36 6.10 5.48
C LEU A 44 -10.48 7.35 4.60
N GLN A 45 -9.34 7.79 4.08
CA GLN A 45 -9.28 8.84 3.08
C GLN A 45 -9.11 8.22 1.70
N TYR A 46 -9.85 8.72 0.70
CA TYR A 46 -9.77 8.27 -0.69
C TYR A 46 -9.43 9.42 -1.61
N MET A 47 -8.42 9.28 -2.46
CA MET A 47 -7.94 10.32 -3.37
C MET A 47 -7.67 9.76 -4.76
N GLN A 48 -8.20 10.42 -5.80
CA GLN A 48 -7.80 10.10 -7.16
C GLN A 48 -6.38 10.60 -7.38
N MET A 49 -5.46 9.72 -7.74
CA MET A 49 -4.04 10.05 -7.93
C MET A 49 -3.32 8.97 -8.74
N ASP A 50 -2.39 9.39 -9.59
CA ASP A 50 -1.44 8.50 -10.23
C ASP A 50 -0.27 8.24 -9.26
N VAL A 51 -0.01 6.98 -8.90
CA VAL A 51 1.07 6.63 -7.97
C VAL A 51 2.47 7.05 -8.45
N ARG A 52 2.64 7.32 -9.75
CA ARG A 52 3.90 7.82 -10.32
C ARG A 52 4.10 9.31 -10.05
N ASP A 53 3.04 10.03 -9.68
CA ASP A 53 3.06 11.44 -9.30
C ASP A 53 2.29 11.64 -8.00
N MET A 54 3.03 11.50 -6.90
CA MET A 54 2.53 11.72 -5.53
C MET A 54 3.04 13.04 -4.95
N SER A 55 3.41 14.01 -5.80
CA SER A 55 4.09 15.26 -5.42
C SER A 55 3.30 16.17 -4.48
N ILE A 56 2.00 15.93 -4.30
CA ILE A 56 1.18 16.66 -3.34
C ILE A 56 1.56 16.34 -1.87
N PHE A 57 2.18 15.18 -1.64
CA PHE A 57 2.64 14.78 -0.33
C PHE A 57 4.10 15.17 -0.17
N SER A 58 4.47 15.64 1.01
CA SER A 58 5.88 15.85 1.35
C SER A 58 6.62 14.51 1.44
N ASP A 59 7.91 14.52 1.13
CA ASP A 59 8.77 13.35 1.36
C ASP A 59 8.68 12.89 2.82
N GLU A 60 8.79 11.58 3.03
CA GLU A 60 8.76 10.95 4.35
C GLU A 60 7.49 11.20 5.19
N SER A 61 6.38 11.61 4.56
CA SER A 61 5.09 11.90 5.22
C SER A 61 4.28 10.67 5.63
N PHE A 62 4.66 9.47 5.20
CA PHE A 62 3.98 8.22 5.54
C PHE A 62 4.91 7.26 6.29
N ASP A 63 4.39 6.62 7.33
CA ASP A 63 5.10 5.54 8.04
C ASP A 63 5.15 4.24 7.21
N CYS A 64 4.18 4.05 6.32
CA CYS A 64 4.08 2.85 5.51
C CYS A 64 3.37 3.10 4.17
N ALA A 65 3.87 2.47 3.11
CA ALA A 65 3.16 2.32 1.84
C ALA A 65 2.86 0.83 1.59
N ILE A 66 1.65 0.53 1.11
CA ILE A 66 1.19 -0.83 0.84
C ILE A 66 0.76 -0.93 -0.61
N ASP A 67 1.35 -1.88 -1.34
CA ASP A 67 0.96 -2.29 -2.68
C ASP A 67 0.38 -3.70 -2.67
N LYS A 68 -0.76 -3.88 -3.33
CA LYS A 68 -1.34 -5.18 -3.66
C LYS A 68 -1.90 -5.09 -5.08
N GLY A 69 -1.08 -5.40 -6.08
CA GLY A 69 -1.53 -5.47 -7.47
C GLY A 69 -1.26 -4.22 -8.33
N THR A 70 -0.85 -3.09 -7.75
CA THR A 70 -0.58 -1.88 -8.54
C THR A 70 0.71 -2.06 -9.33
N LEU A 71 1.74 -2.63 -8.71
CA LEU A 71 3.00 -2.93 -9.42
C LEU A 71 2.82 -3.97 -10.52
N ASP A 72 1.87 -4.91 -10.39
CA ASP A 72 1.49 -5.83 -11.47
C ASP A 72 0.95 -5.07 -12.70
N SER A 73 0.14 -4.04 -12.46
CA SER A 73 -0.46 -3.22 -13.52
C SER A 73 0.57 -2.31 -14.21
N LEU A 74 1.58 -1.87 -13.47
CA LEU A 74 2.67 -1.03 -13.99
C LEU A 74 3.77 -1.83 -14.69
N MET A 75 3.97 -3.11 -14.31
CA MET A 75 5.11 -3.90 -14.77
C MET A 75 4.73 -5.34 -15.14
N ILE A 76 4.93 -5.68 -16.41
CA ILE A 76 4.77 -7.06 -16.91
C ILE A 76 5.94 -7.91 -16.43
N THR A 77 5.80 -8.50 -15.24
CA THR A 77 6.87 -9.21 -14.51
C THR A 77 6.45 -10.56 -13.95
N TYR A 78 5.22 -11.01 -14.20
CA TYR A 78 4.67 -12.26 -13.66
C TYR A 78 4.84 -12.42 -12.13
N GLY A 79 4.83 -11.31 -11.38
CA GLY A 79 5.02 -11.36 -9.93
C GLY A 79 6.47 -11.34 -9.45
N ASP A 80 7.49 -11.39 -10.32
CA ASP A 80 8.89 -11.53 -9.88
C ASP A 80 9.33 -10.38 -8.95
N PRO A 81 9.56 -10.66 -7.65
CA PRO A 81 9.92 -9.62 -6.70
C PRO A 81 11.27 -8.98 -6.98
N SER A 82 12.20 -9.67 -7.64
CA SER A 82 13.53 -9.12 -7.95
C SER A 82 13.47 -7.96 -8.94
N VAL A 83 12.46 -7.98 -9.84
CA VAL A 83 12.22 -6.90 -10.78
C VAL A 83 11.49 -5.74 -10.11
N ARG A 84 10.65 -5.99 -9.11
CA ARG A 84 9.81 -4.97 -8.46
C ARG A 84 10.55 -4.25 -7.34
N VAL A 85 11.23 -5.00 -6.49
CA VAL A 85 11.98 -4.48 -5.34
C VAL A 85 13.03 -3.49 -5.78
N ARG A 86 13.64 -3.65 -6.96
CA ARG A 86 14.58 -2.65 -7.48
C ARG A 86 13.93 -1.27 -7.67
N HIS A 87 12.65 -1.20 -8.04
CA HIS A 87 11.92 0.07 -8.22
C HIS A 87 11.44 0.65 -6.89
N LEU A 88 11.22 -0.20 -5.89
CA LEU A 88 10.90 0.23 -4.53
C LEU A 88 12.15 0.64 -3.75
N ASN A 89 13.31 0.06 -4.04
CA ASN A 89 14.57 0.28 -3.32
C ASN A 89 15.50 1.25 -4.07
N GLN A 90 14.96 2.41 -4.48
CA GLN A 90 15.74 3.44 -5.17
C GLN A 90 16.55 4.27 -4.16
N PRO A 91 17.68 4.87 -4.58
CA PRO A 91 18.43 5.80 -3.74
C PRO A 91 17.53 6.92 -3.22
N GLY A 92 17.57 7.21 -1.92
CA GLY A 92 16.71 8.19 -1.25
C GLY A 92 15.44 7.60 -0.63
N CYS A 93 15.08 6.35 -0.95
CA CYS A 93 13.98 5.66 -0.29
C CYS A 93 14.41 5.09 1.07
N ASN A 94 13.90 5.65 2.16
CA ASN A 94 14.26 5.25 3.53
C ASN A 94 13.25 4.27 4.16
N TRP A 95 13.10 3.09 3.56
CA TRP A 95 12.16 2.07 4.04
C TRP A 95 12.70 0.64 4.00
N LYS A 96 12.16 -0.20 4.87
CA LYS A 96 12.26 -1.66 4.79
C LYS A 96 11.09 -2.20 3.99
N ILE A 97 11.38 -2.97 2.95
CA ILE A 97 10.36 -3.66 2.15
C ILE A 97 10.08 -5.03 2.77
N VAL A 98 8.81 -5.30 3.08
CA VAL A 98 8.33 -6.59 3.56
C VAL A 98 7.39 -7.18 2.53
N LEU A 99 7.64 -8.41 2.08
CA LEU A 99 6.80 -9.10 1.11
C LEU A 99 5.88 -10.09 1.81
N TYR A 100 4.61 -10.11 1.41
CA TYR A 100 3.68 -11.21 1.65
C TYR A 100 3.22 -11.78 0.32
N ILE A 101 3.07 -13.11 0.28
CA ILE A 101 2.51 -13.83 -0.87
C ILE A 101 1.27 -14.56 -0.40
N LEU A 102 0.10 -14.16 -0.90
CA LEU A 102 -1.19 -14.74 -0.52
C LEU A 102 -1.77 -15.53 -1.70
N PRO A 103 -2.29 -16.74 -1.47
CA PRO A 103 -3.03 -17.46 -2.51
C PRO A 103 -4.28 -16.66 -2.89
N ARG A 104 -4.79 -16.87 -4.11
CA ARG A 104 -6.02 -16.19 -4.52
C ARG A 104 -7.23 -16.70 -3.73
N PRO A 105 -8.29 -15.88 -3.61
CA PRO A 105 -9.57 -16.34 -3.10
C PRO A 105 -10.05 -17.59 -3.85
N GLY A 106 -10.44 -18.63 -3.12
CA GLY A 106 -10.90 -19.91 -3.69
C GLY A 106 -9.79 -20.91 -4.04
N PHE A 107 -8.53 -20.64 -3.71
CA PHE A 107 -7.46 -21.64 -3.81
C PHE A 107 -7.69 -22.80 -2.84
N ASN A 108 -7.76 -24.03 -3.37
CA ASN A 108 -8.06 -25.24 -2.60
C ASN A 108 -6.80 -26.10 -2.29
N GLY A 109 -5.60 -25.59 -2.59
CA GLY A 109 -4.35 -26.28 -2.29
C GLY A 109 -4.01 -26.22 -0.79
N LYS A 110 -3.10 -27.11 -0.36
CA LYS A 110 -2.60 -27.10 1.02
C LYS A 110 -1.65 -25.92 1.21
N THR A 111 -1.97 -25.03 2.14
CA THR A 111 -1.03 -24.00 2.59
C THR A 111 -0.10 -24.56 3.66
N LYS A 112 1.21 -24.57 3.38
CA LYS A 112 2.27 -24.96 4.32
C LYS A 112 2.73 -23.79 5.17
N ARG A 113 2.55 -22.56 4.68
CA ARG A 113 2.97 -21.32 5.34
C ARG A 113 1.76 -20.55 5.85
N SER A 114 1.92 -19.87 6.99
CA SER A 114 0.93 -18.91 7.44
C SER A 114 0.87 -17.72 6.49
N VAL A 115 -0.32 -17.30 6.09
CA VAL A 115 -0.51 -16.14 5.20
C VAL A 115 -0.09 -14.81 5.84
N VAL A 116 -0.03 -14.77 7.17
CA VAL A 116 0.42 -13.59 7.94
C VAL A 116 1.93 -13.54 8.16
N ASP A 117 2.68 -14.58 7.79
CA ASP A 117 4.13 -14.55 7.86
C ASP A 117 4.71 -13.85 6.61
N PRO A 118 5.72 -12.99 6.74
CA PRO A 118 6.39 -12.42 5.58
C PRO A 118 7.24 -13.47 4.85
N VAL A 119 7.39 -13.31 3.54
CA VAL A 119 8.33 -14.08 2.73
C VAL A 119 9.70 -13.40 2.81
N PRO A 120 10.76 -14.11 3.26
CA PRO A 120 12.10 -13.54 3.28
C PRO A 120 12.58 -13.27 1.86
N MET A 121 13.31 -12.17 1.68
CA MET A 121 13.95 -11.80 0.41
C MET A 121 15.37 -11.28 0.68
N THR A 122 16.23 -11.36 -0.33
CA THR A 122 17.50 -10.61 -0.34
C THR A 122 17.23 -9.10 -0.50
N GLU A 123 18.26 -8.27 -0.27
CA GLU A 123 18.19 -6.82 -0.54
C GLU A 123 17.83 -6.49 -2.00
N SER A 124 18.22 -7.37 -2.93
CA SER A 124 17.87 -7.29 -4.36
C SER A 124 16.49 -7.87 -4.69
N GLY A 125 15.68 -8.23 -3.70
CA GLY A 125 14.35 -8.82 -3.88
C GLY A 125 14.33 -10.25 -4.40
N ARG A 126 15.44 -11.00 -4.31
CA ARG A 126 15.42 -12.42 -4.71
C ARG A 126 14.77 -13.24 -3.60
N LEU A 127 13.86 -14.12 -4.00
CA LEU A 127 13.29 -15.14 -3.12
C LEU A 127 14.34 -16.21 -2.77
N PRO A 128 14.16 -16.97 -1.68
CA PRO A 128 15.07 -18.05 -1.32
C PRO A 128 15.18 -19.10 -2.43
N ASP A 129 16.35 -19.71 -2.59
CA ASP A 129 16.54 -20.77 -3.57
C ASP A 129 15.57 -21.93 -3.33
N GLY A 130 14.88 -22.35 -4.39
CA GLY A 130 13.86 -23.40 -4.31
C GLY A 130 12.51 -22.94 -3.74
N PHE A 131 12.32 -21.65 -3.47
CA PHE A 131 11.00 -21.13 -3.11
C PHE A 131 10.04 -21.25 -4.28
N VAL A 132 8.90 -21.89 -4.05
CA VAL A 132 7.82 -22.05 -5.03
C VAL A 132 6.52 -21.60 -4.37
N PRO A 133 5.82 -20.58 -4.90
CA PRO A 133 4.49 -20.22 -4.44
C PRO A 133 3.54 -21.42 -4.54
N GLU A 134 2.67 -21.58 -3.56
CA GLU A 134 1.71 -22.70 -3.53
C GLU A 134 0.62 -22.52 -4.59
N ASP A 135 0.12 -21.29 -4.73
CA ASP A 135 -0.69 -20.87 -5.87
C ASP A 135 0.22 -20.14 -6.87
N PRO A 136 0.40 -20.64 -8.11
CA PRO A 136 1.23 -19.96 -9.11
C PRO A 136 0.74 -18.55 -9.46
N ASP A 137 -0.54 -18.27 -9.23
CA ASP A 137 -1.16 -16.97 -9.47
C ASP A 137 -1.37 -16.19 -8.17
N SER A 138 -0.54 -16.44 -7.14
CA SER A 138 -0.61 -15.74 -5.85
C SER A 138 -0.55 -14.22 -6.00
N HIS A 139 -1.21 -13.50 -5.08
CA HIS A 139 -1.05 -12.06 -4.95
C HIS A 139 0.23 -11.73 -4.16
N TYR A 140 1.04 -10.84 -4.73
CA TYR A 140 2.21 -10.27 -4.07
C TYR A 140 1.80 -8.97 -3.40
N ILE A 141 2.08 -8.84 -2.10
CA ILE A 141 1.79 -7.66 -1.30
C ILE A 141 3.09 -7.10 -0.78
N TYR A 142 3.43 -5.89 -1.20
CA TYR A 142 4.61 -5.17 -0.72
C TYR A 142 4.22 -4.17 0.34
N VAL A 143 4.87 -4.25 1.50
CA VAL A 143 4.69 -3.33 2.62
C VAL A 143 6.02 -2.62 2.85
N CYS A 144 6.13 -1.38 2.37
CA CYS A 144 7.30 -0.52 2.55
C CYS A 144 7.14 0.24 3.86
N LYS A 145 7.86 -0.15 4.90
CA LYS A 145 7.82 0.48 6.23
C LYS A 145 8.99 1.45 6.39
N LYS A 146 8.71 2.71 6.71
CA LYS A 146 9.74 3.71 7.00
C LYS A 146 10.71 3.20 8.07
N LEU A 147 12.01 3.39 7.86
CA LEU A 147 13.01 3.06 8.86
C LEU A 147 13.03 4.17 9.93
N GLN A 148 12.79 3.81 11.19
CA GLN A 148 12.84 4.80 12.26
C GLN A 148 14.30 5.10 12.65
N GLY A 149 14.77 6.32 12.32
CA GLY A 149 15.95 6.94 12.95
C GLY A 149 16.79 7.90 12.09
N THR A 150 16.41 9.20 12.02
CA THR A 150 17.12 10.40 12.56
C THR A 150 16.41 11.67 12.05
N THR A 151 16.17 12.62 12.97
CA THR A 151 15.30 13.83 12.91
C THR A 151 13.80 13.50 12.99
N GLY A 152 12.96 14.11 13.82
CA GLY A 152 13.09 15.29 14.65
C GLY A 152 11.79 16.10 14.53
N THR A 153 10.89 15.94 15.49
CA THR A 153 9.73 16.82 15.81
C THR A 153 8.58 16.99 14.81
N SER A 154 7.37 16.89 15.39
CA SER A 154 6.06 17.40 14.98
C SER A 154 5.35 16.76 13.77
N SER A 155 4.34 15.96 14.08
CA SER A 155 3.11 15.85 13.27
C SER A 155 2.61 17.25 12.91
N PRO A 156 2.28 17.53 11.64
CA PRO A 156 1.51 18.71 11.30
C PRO A 156 0.03 18.43 11.57
N THR A 157 -0.49 19.00 12.64
CA THR A 157 -1.93 19.20 12.83
C THR A 157 -2.45 20.00 11.65
N ILE A 158 -3.38 19.43 10.87
CA ILE A 158 -4.06 20.14 9.78
C ILE A 158 -4.88 21.28 10.40
N HIS A 159 -4.54 22.52 10.02
CA HIS A 159 -5.37 23.69 10.29
C HIS A 159 -6.71 23.53 9.57
N HIS A 160 -7.79 23.60 10.33
CA HIS A 160 -9.14 23.87 9.87
C HIS A 160 -9.12 25.06 8.91
N VAL A 161 -9.55 24.85 7.66
CA VAL A 161 -9.97 25.94 6.78
C VAL A 161 -11.41 26.24 7.16
N ASP A 162 -11.61 27.35 7.87
CA ASP A 162 -12.92 27.95 8.07
C ASP A 162 -13.48 28.40 6.71
N THR A 163 -14.67 27.91 6.41
CA THR A 163 -15.59 28.50 5.44
C THR A 163 -15.88 29.95 5.82
N GLN A 164 -15.53 30.90 4.96
CA GLN A 164 -16.17 32.21 4.94
C GLN A 164 -17.16 32.24 3.79
N ASP A 165 -18.42 32.03 4.14
CA ASP A 165 -19.59 32.45 3.40
C ASP A 165 -20.26 33.52 4.27
N THR A 166 -20.14 34.79 3.88
CA THR A 166 -21.06 35.84 4.33
C THR A 166 -21.17 36.90 3.22
N SER A 167 -22.34 36.85 2.60
CA SER A 167 -23.07 37.94 1.97
C SER A 167 -23.06 39.25 2.77
N GLU A 168 -22.73 40.37 2.10
CA GLU A 168 -23.54 41.60 1.95
C GLU A 168 -22.92 42.50 0.87
#